data_AF-A0A0R3S5I6-F1
#
_entry.id   AF-A0A0R3S5I6-F1
#
_cell.length_a   1.000
_cell.length_b   1.000
_cell.length_c   1.000
_cell.angle_alpha   90.00
_cell.angle_beta   90.00
_cell.angle_gamma   90.00
#
_symmetry.space_group_name_H-M   'P 1'
#
loop_
_entity.id
_entity.type
_entity.pdbx_description
1 polymer ?
#
loop_
_entity_poly.entity_id
_entity_poly.type
_entity_poly.pdbx_seq_one_letter_code
_entity_poly.pdbx_strand_id
1 'polypeptide(L)'
;MHANNWCQRGVELLTTIPYDCTASYAANALTTVDKYIEEGESLKLDTFNNEPDLNKLIMLTTTETSTLLTQVAERIDDMRRLSVSRRDALQKMVLREIRKPPVQVVSPEKLSSANDDNRCAAASTNKNLIPASPAKTYTDIRDTYSLMF
;
A
#
# COMPACT_ATOMS: atom_id res chain seq x y z
N MET A 1 -2.73 3.68 -31.71
CA MET A 1 -1.89 4.61 -30.91
C MET A 1 -2.49 5.04 -29.58
N HIS A 2 -3.83 5.04 -29.41
CA HIS A 2 -4.49 5.46 -28.17
C HIS A 2 -4.11 4.64 -26.91
N ALA A 3 -3.90 3.32 -27.04
CA ALA A 3 -3.54 2.46 -25.92
C ALA A 3 -2.21 2.81 -25.25
N ASN A 4 -1.14 2.97 -26.03
CA ASN A 4 0.18 3.27 -25.47
C ASN A 4 0.20 4.63 -24.77
N ASN A 5 -0.47 5.63 -25.34
CA ASN A 5 -0.59 6.94 -24.71
C ASN A 5 -1.40 6.88 -23.41
N TRP A 6 -2.52 6.15 -23.39
CA TRP A 6 -3.30 5.94 -22.16
C TRP A 6 -2.46 5.24 -21.08
N CYS A 7 -1.75 4.16 -21.41
CA CYS A 7 -0.87 3.48 -20.47
C CYS A 7 0.24 4.39 -19.93
N GLN A 8 0.84 5.24 -20.78
CA GLN A 8 1.86 6.19 -20.35
C GLN A 8 1.31 7.21 -19.34
N ARG A 9 0.14 7.80 -19.63
CA ARG A 9 -0.55 8.70 -18.71
C ARG A 9 -0.92 7.99 -17.40
N GLY A 10 -1.31 6.72 -17.46
CA GLY A 10 -1.57 5.90 -16.28
C GLY A 10 -0.36 5.79 -15.38
N VAL A 11 0.82 5.49 -15.94
CA VAL A 11 2.07 5.42 -15.18
C VAL A 11 2.39 6.77 -14.52
N GLU A 12 2.31 7.87 -15.27
CA GLU A 12 2.56 9.21 -14.72
C GLU A 12 1.58 9.58 -13.61
N LEU A 13 0.28 9.32 -13.82
CA LEU A 13 -0.76 9.57 -12.82
C LEU A 13 -0.52 8.76 -11.55
N LEU A 14 -0.23 7.47 -11.68
CA LEU A 14 -0.08 6.58 -10.51
C LEU A 14 1.19 6.85 -9.72
N THR A 15 2.26 7.32 -10.38
CA THR A 15 3.56 7.60 -9.74
C THR A 15 3.65 9.00 -9.14
N THR A 16 2.88 9.97 -9.63
CA THR A 16 2.89 11.35 -9.14
C THR A 16 2.07 11.56 -7.87
N ILE A 17 1.06 10.71 -7.60
CA ILE A 17 0.25 10.82 -6.39
C ILE A 17 1.07 10.26 -5.21
N PRO A 18 1.41 11.07 -4.17
CA PRO A 18 2.16 10.59 -3.01
C PRO A 18 1.36 9.54 -2.21
N TYR A 19 2.04 8.63 -1.53
CA TYR A 19 1.38 7.62 -0.70
C TYR A 19 0.74 8.24 0.56
N ASP A 20 1.31 9.32 1.06
CA ASP A 20 1.01 10.02 2.30
C ASP A 20 0.39 11.41 2.08
N CYS A 21 -0.53 11.52 1.12
CA CYS A 21 -1.20 12.79 0.83
C CYS A 21 -2.27 13.20 1.86
N THR A 22 -2.54 14.51 1.94
CA THR A 22 -3.65 15.04 2.74
C THR A 22 -4.99 14.62 2.16
N ALA A 23 -6.05 14.58 2.96
CA ALA A 23 -7.35 14.11 2.48
C ALA A 23 -8.00 15.07 1.46
N SER A 24 -7.73 16.37 1.53
CA SER A 24 -8.08 17.33 0.47
C SER A 24 -7.38 17.02 -0.86
N TYR A 25 -6.08 16.70 -0.84
CA TYR A 25 -5.37 16.26 -2.04
C TYR A 25 -5.90 14.91 -2.55
N ALA A 26 -6.19 13.97 -1.63
CA ALA A 26 -6.72 12.66 -1.97
C ALA A 26 -8.07 12.76 -2.70
N ALA A 27 -8.93 13.71 -2.34
CA ALA A 27 -10.21 13.93 -3.04
C ALA A 27 -10.00 14.42 -4.48
N ASN A 28 -9.09 15.36 -4.71
CA ASN A 28 -8.77 15.84 -6.06
C ASN A 28 -8.10 14.75 -6.91
N ALA A 29 -7.18 14.00 -6.31
CA ALA A 29 -6.53 12.86 -6.94
C ALA A 29 -7.55 11.76 -7.30
N LEU A 30 -8.54 11.52 -6.44
CA LEU A 30 -9.61 10.55 -6.68
C LEU A 30 -10.40 10.91 -7.94
N THR A 31 -10.84 12.17 -8.09
CA THR A 31 -11.52 12.64 -9.31
C THR A 31 -10.68 12.45 -10.57
N THR A 32 -9.37 12.69 -10.47
CA THR A 32 -8.45 12.54 -11.61
C THR A 32 -8.29 11.06 -12.01
N VAL A 33 -8.19 10.16 -11.01
CA VAL A 33 -8.11 8.71 -11.24
C VAL A 33 -9.42 8.16 -11.78
N ASP A 34 -10.58 8.62 -11.29
CA ASP A 34 -11.89 8.20 -11.80
C ASP A 34 -12.06 8.54 -13.27
N LYS A 35 -11.73 9.78 -13.65
CA LYS A 35 -11.77 10.20 -15.06
C LYS A 35 -10.84 9.35 -15.93
N TYR A 36 -9.63 9.06 -15.45
CA TYR A 36 -8.68 8.21 -16.18
C TYR A 36 -9.21 6.78 -16.39
N ILE A 37 -9.87 6.20 -15.39
CA ILE A 37 -10.48 4.87 -15.48
C ILE A 37 -11.61 4.89 -16.51
N GLU A 38 -12.49 5.90 -16.48
CA GLU A 38 -13.59 6.06 -17.43
C GLU A 38 -13.08 6.17 -18.88
N GLU A 39 -12.03 6.96 -19.13
CA GLU A 39 -11.38 7.01 -20.44
C GLU A 39 -10.90 5.61 -20.90
N GLY A 40 -10.44 4.79 -19.95
CA GLY A 40 -9.95 3.42 -20.14
C GLY A 40 -10.99 2.38 -20.55
N GLU A 41 -12.28 2.62 -20.29
CA GLU A 41 -13.36 1.70 -20.64
C GLU A 41 -13.60 1.61 -22.15
N SER A 42 -13.26 2.67 -22.87
CA SER A 42 -13.33 2.72 -24.35
C SER A 42 -12.22 1.93 -25.04
N LEU A 43 -11.13 1.64 -24.32
CA LEU A 43 -10.00 0.84 -24.82
C LEU A 43 -10.31 -0.65 -24.73
N LYS A 44 -11.39 -1.08 -25.36
CA LYS A 44 -11.64 -2.51 -25.54
C LYS A 44 -10.80 -2.98 -26.70
N LEU A 45 -10.00 -4.02 -26.47
CA LEU A 45 -9.30 -4.79 -27.50
C LEU A 45 -10.27 -5.65 -28.34
N ASP A 46 -11.51 -5.20 -28.50
CA ASP A 46 -12.54 -5.82 -29.34
C ASP A 46 -12.20 -5.71 -30.84
N THR A 47 -11.07 -5.09 -31.18
CA THR A 47 -10.48 -5.11 -32.52
C THR A 47 -10.34 -6.53 -33.05
N PHE A 48 -10.19 -7.56 -32.20
CA PHE A 48 -10.17 -8.96 -32.65
C PHE A 48 -11.55 -9.59 -32.83
N ASN A 49 -12.57 -9.10 -32.13
CA ASN A 49 -13.90 -9.73 -32.09
C ASN A 49 -14.82 -9.38 -33.28
N ASN A 50 -14.47 -8.36 -34.08
CA ASN A 50 -15.32 -7.88 -35.19
C ASN A 50 -14.80 -8.34 -36.56
N GLU A 51 -15.40 -9.37 -37.17
CA GLU A 51 -15.16 -9.92 -38.54
C GLU A 51 -13.70 -10.35 -38.88
N PRO A 52 -13.47 -11.50 -39.52
CA PRO A 52 -12.15 -11.93 -39.97
C PRO A 52 -11.61 -11.05 -41.12
N ASP A 53 -10.62 -10.21 -40.82
CA ASP A 53 -9.82 -9.45 -41.79
C ASP A 53 -8.48 -10.17 -42.06
N LEU A 54 -8.00 -10.14 -43.31
CA LEU A 54 -6.68 -10.65 -43.71
C LEU A 54 -5.55 -10.02 -42.86
N ASN A 55 -5.68 -8.76 -42.44
CA ASN A 55 -4.72 -8.14 -41.53
C ASN A 55 -4.68 -8.87 -40.18
N LYS A 56 -5.82 -9.34 -39.65
CA LYS A 56 -5.87 -10.14 -38.43
C LYS A 56 -5.24 -11.51 -38.63
N LEU A 57 -5.47 -12.13 -39.79
CA LEU A 57 -4.86 -13.43 -40.11
C LEU A 57 -3.32 -13.30 -40.14
N ILE A 58 -2.79 -12.24 -40.73
CA ILE A 58 -1.34 -11.95 -40.72
C ILE A 58 -0.86 -11.71 -39.29
N MET A 59 -1.58 -10.93 -38.48
CA MET A 59 -1.24 -10.70 -37.08
C MET A 59 -1.26 -11.98 -36.23
N LEU A 60 -2.20 -12.91 -36.49
CA LEU A 60 -2.33 -14.18 -35.76
C LEU A 60 -1.32 -15.24 -36.24
N THR A 61 -0.93 -15.21 -37.51
CA THR A 61 0.04 -16.17 -38.10
C THR A 61 1.49 -15.76 -37.90
N THR A 62 1.77 -14.46 -37.70
CA THR A 62 3.10 -13.96 -37.37
C THR A 62 3.32 -13.93 -35.86
N THR A 63 4.22 -14.78 -35.35
CA THR A 63 4.49 -14.93 -33.91
C THR A 63 4.92 -13.65 -33.22
N GLU A 64 5.73 -12.82 -33.88
CA GLU A 64 6.19 -11.55 -33.34
C GLU A 64 5.00 -10.60 -33.08
N THR A 65 4.11 -10.47 -34.05
CA THR A 65 2.95 -9.58 -33.97
C THR A 65 1.95 -10.06 -32.93
N SER A 66 1.65 -11.37 -32.88
CA SER A 66 0.74 -11.94 -31.88
C SER A 66 1.28 -11.74 -30.45
N THR A 67 2.59 -11.89 -30.25
CA THR A 67 3.23 -11.66 -28.94
C THR A 67 3.11 -10.20 -28.52
N LEU A 68 3.38 -9.25 -29.42
CA LEU A 68 3.28 -7.82 -29.11
C LEU A 68 1.86 -7.41 -28.71
N LEU A 69 0.85 -7.97 -29.35
CA LEU A 69 -0.55 -7.69 -29.05
C LEU A 69 -0.95 -8.22 -27.68
N THR A 70 -0.51 -9.43 -27.34
CA THR A 70 -0.70 -10.00 -25.99
C THR A 70 -0.08 -9.09 -24.94
N GLN A 71 1.16 -8.63 -25.15
CA GLN A 71 1.83 -7.71 -24.22
C GLN A 71 1.08 -6.38 -24.06
N VAL A 72 0.54 -5.82 -25.15
CA VAL A 72 -0.27 -4.60 -25.09
C VAL A 72 -1.56 -4.83 -24.29
N ALA A 73 -2.21 -5.98 -24.49
CA ALA A 73 -3.41 -6.36 -23.75
C ALA A 73 -3.13 -6.49 -22.25
N GLU A 74 -2.09 -7.24 -21.90
CA GLU A 74 -1.65 -7.41 -20.51
C GLU A 74 -1.33 -6.05 -19.86
N ARG A 75 -0.63 -5.17 -20.57
CA ARG A 75 -0.29 -3.84 -20.06
C ARG A 75 -1.52 -2.97 -19.81
N ILE A 76 -2.53 -3.04 -20.66
CA ILE A 76 -3.80 -2.34 -20.45
C ILE A 76 -4.49 -2.87 -19.19
N ASP A 77 -4.54 -4.19 -19.03
CA ASP A 77 -5.17 -4.83 -17.88
C ASP A 77 -4.43 -4.54 -16.57
N ASP A 78 -3.10 -4.49 -16.61
CA ASP A 78 -2.28 -4.04 -15.48
C ASP A 78 -2.62 -2.61 -15.09
N MET A 79 -2.70 -1.69 -16.05
CA MET A 79 -3.04 -0.30 -15.79
C MET A 79 -4.45 -0.15 -15.21
N ARG A 80 -5.42 -0.93 -15.70
CA ARG A 80 -6.78 -0.97 -15.12
C ARG A 80 -6.74 -1.42 -13.66
N ARG A 81 -6.09 -2.55 -13.37
CA ARG A 81 -5.98 -3.09 -12.00
C ARG A 81 -5.31 -2.10 -11.04
N LEU A 82 -4.18 -1.53 -11.45
CA LEU A 82 -3.43 -0.59 -10.64
C LEU A 82 -4.23 0.69 -10.36
N SER A 83 -4.96 1.19 -11.35
CA SER A 83 -5.78 2.40 -11.21
C SER A 83 -6.96 2.20 -10.26
N VAL A 84 -7.63 1.05 -10.35
CA VAL A 84 -8.70 0.66 -9.41
C VAL A 84 -8.14 0.54 -7.99
N SER A 85 -7.02 -0.15 -7.81
CA SER A 85 -6.38 -0.29 -6.50
C SER A 85 -6.02 1.07 -5.89
N ARG A 86 -5.50 1.99 -6.72
CA ARG A 86 -5.16 3.35 -6.30
C ARG A 86 -6.39 4.17 -5.91
N ARG A 87 -7.46 4.11 -6.71
CA ARG A 87 -8.74 4.74 -6.41
C ARG A 87 -9.28 4.29 -5.05
N ASP A 88 -9.30 2.99 -4.80
CA ASP A 88 -9.81 2.41 -3.56
C ASP A 88 -8.98 2.86 -2.33
N ALA A 89 -7.66 3.00 -2.49
CA ALA A 89 -6.79 3.53 -1.46
C ALA A 89 -7.08 5.02 -1.16
N LEU A 90 -7.23 5.83 -2.20
CA LEU A 90 -7.58 7.25 -2.08
C LEU A 90 -8.95 7.44 -1.41
N GLN A 91 -9.94 6.64 -1.79
CA GLN A 91 -11.26 6.67 -1.18
C GLN A 91 -11.20 6.36 0.33
N LYS A 92 -10.40 5.37 0.74
CA LYS A 92 -10.17 5.07 2.16
C LYS A 92 -9.50 6.24 2.91
N MET A 93 -8.59 6.98 2.26
CA MET A 93 -7.93 8.14 2.86
C MET A 93 -8.88 9.32 3.07
N VAL A 94 -9.72 9.63 2.07
CA VAL A 94 -10.75 10.66 2.19
C VAL A 94 -11.72 10.34 3.34
N LEU A 95 -12.14 9.08 3.48
CA LEU A 95 -13.02 8.65 4.57
C LEU A 95 -12.37 8.68 5.96
N ARG A 96 -11.04 8.60 6.06
CA ARG A 96 -10.32 8.63 7.34
C ARG A 96 -10.30 10.01 7.99
N GLU A 97 -10.34 11.09 7.21
CA GLU A 97 -10.40 12.45 7.75
C GLU A 97 -11.68 12.69 8.55
N ILE A 98 -12.79 12.10 8.12
CA ILE A 98 -14.11 12.19 8.77
C ILE A 98 -14.13 11.44 10.11
N ARG A 99 -13.24 10.46 10.32
CA ARG A 99 -13.26 9.54 11.48
C ARG A 99 -12.22 9.85 12.55
N LYS A 100 -11.46 10.94 12.47
CA LYS A 100 -10.53 11.29 13.55
C LYS A 100 -11.35 11.56 14.83
N PRO A 101 -11.24 10.71 15.89
CA PRO A 101 -11.93 10.95 17.14
C PRO A 101 -11.48 12.31 17.70
N PRO A 102 -12.35 13.03 18.43
CA PRO A 102 -11.95 14.26 19.07
C PRO A 102 -10.71 14.00 19.94
N VAL A 103 -9.62 14.72 19.67
CA VAL A 103 -8.38 14.62 20.43
C VAL A 103 -8.70 15.08 21.85
N GLN A 104 -8.80 14.14 22.79
CA GLN A 104 -8.97 14.48 24.20
C GLN A 104 -7.67 15.11 24.67
N VAL A 105 -7.68 16.43 24.82
CA VAL A 105 -6.56 17.19 25.37
C VAL A 105 -6.43 16.79 26.84
N VAL A 106 -5.44 15.97 27.16
CA VAL A 106 -5.04 15.74 28.55
C VAL A 106 -4.15 16.89 29.00
N SER A 107 -4.37 17.42 30.21
CA SER A 107 -3.46 18.41 30.79
C SER A 107 -2.11 17.76 31.11
N PRO A 108 -0.97 18.41 30.82
CA PRO A 108 0.33 17.92 31.28
C PRO A 108 0.35 17.85 32.81
N GLU A 109 0.81 16.73 33.36
CA GLU A 109 1.05 16.64 34.80
C GLU A 109 2.15 17.63 35.20
N LYS A 110 1.89 18.43 36.24
CA LYS A 110 2.90 19.28 36.84
C LYS A 110 3.86 18.40 37.64
N LEU A 111 5.10 18.28 37.16
CA LEU A 111 6.20 17.72 37.94
C LEU A 111 6.41 18.59 39.19
N SER A 112 5.91 18.14 40.34
CA SER A 112 6.30 18.69 41.63
C SER A 112 7.71 18.21 41.96
N SER A 113 8.69 19.09 41.78
CA SER A 113 10.02 18.95 42.37
C SER A 113 9.89 19.06 43.89
N ALA A 114 10.13 17.97 44.61
CA ALA A 114 10.41 18.01 46.04
C ALA A 114 11.64 17.14 46.31
N ASN A 115 12.79 17.80 46.39
CA ASN A 115 13.93 17.32 47.19
C ASN A 115 13.52 17.44 48.65
N ASP A 116 13.73 16.39 49.45
CA ASP A 116 14.33 16.54 50.77
C ASP A 116 14.86 15.19 51.30
N ASP A 117 16.08 15.28 51.83
CA ASP A 117 16.91 14.22 52.37
C ASP A 117 16.46 13.73 53.77
N ASN A 118 16.94 12.52 54.11
CA ASN A 118 17.52 12.13 55.41
C ASN A 118 16.78 11.12 56.36
N ARG A 119 17.27 9.86 56.31
CA ARG A 119 17.65 8.88 57.36
C ARG A 119 16.70 8.36 58.49
N CYS A 120 16.44 7.05 58.38
CA CYS A 120 16.67 5.90 59.30
C CYS A 120 16.13 5.79 60.75
N ALA A 121 15.39 4.67 60.99
CA ALA A 121 15.48 3.64 62.07
C ALA A 121 14.05 3.23 62.57
N ALA A 122 13.66 1.99 62.91
CA ALA A 122 14.23 0.64 62.86
C ALA A 122 13.10 -0.42 63.04
N ALA A 123 13.35 -1.63 62.49
CA ALA A 123 12.92 -2.97 62.89
C ALA A 123 11.43 -3.34 63.11
N SER A 124 10.91 -4.28 62.28
CA SER A 124 10.58 -5.63 62.76
C SER A 124 10.31 -6.63 61.64
N THR A 125 10.88 -7.81 61.86
CA THR A 125 10.89 -9.07 61.10
C THR A 125 9.51 -9.57 60.64
N ASN A 126 9.35 -9.90 59.35
CA ASN A 126 8.75 -11.19 59.01
C ASN A 126 9.18 -11.74 57.66
N LYS A 127 9.37 -13.05 57.70
CA LYS A 127 10.01 -13.96 56.75
C LYS A 127 8.95 -14.38 55.73
N ASN A 128 9.26 -14.42 54.44
CA ASN A 128 8.96 -15.56 53.55
C ASN A 128 9.23 -15.28 52.06
N LEU A 129 10.08 -16.17 51.49
CA LEU A 129 10.02 -16.80 50.16
C LEU A 129 10.32 -15.95 48.89
N ILE A 130 11.50 -16.20 48.32
CA ILE A 130 11.92 -16.07 46.91
C ILE A 130 12.79 -17.34 46.67
N PRO A 131 12.95 -17.97 45.47
CA PRO A 131 12.84 -17.50 44.06
C PRO A 131 11.95 -18.45 43.21
N ALA A 132 11.70 -18.30 41.91
CA ALA A 132 12.57 -17.92 40.81
C ALA A 132 11.74 -17.57 39.57
N SER A 133 12.18 -16.52 38.86
CA SER A 133 11.86 -16.32 37.45
C SER A 133 12.92 -17.06 36.62
N PRO A 134 12.55 -17.89 35.63
CA PRO A 134 13.48 -18.31 34.59
C PRO A 134 13.48 -17.27 33.48
N ALA A 135 14.66 -16.67 33.28
CA ALA A 135 14.97 -15.88 32.11
C ALA A 135 15.35 -16.77 30.93
N LYS A 136 14.92 -16.34 29.73
CA LYS A 136 15.48 -16.55 28.38
C LYS A 136 15.43 -17.94 27.74
N THR A 137 14.88 -17.98 26.52
CA THR A 137 15.65 -18.34 25.31
C THR A 137 15.08 -17.63 24.08
N TYR A 138 15.85 -16.68 23.56
CA TYR A 138 15.73 -16.17 22.19
C TYR A 138 16.48 -17.16 21.31
N THR A 139 15.79 -17.86 20.43
CA THR A 139 16.40 -18.73 19.42
C THR A 139 16.84 -17.88 18.23
N ASP A 140 18.16 -17.74 18.08
CA ASP A 140 18.82 -17.22 16.88
C ASP A 140 18.59 -18.21 15.73
N ILE A 141 17.93 -17.75 14.66
CA ILE A 141 17.66 -18.55 13.46
C ILE A 141 18.82 -18.31 12.49
N ARG A 142 19.99 -18.82 12.85
CA ARG A 142 21.15 -18.88 11.95
C ARG A 142 21.85 -20.21 12.19
N ASP A 143 21.29 -21.28 11.60
CA ASP A 143 22.02 -22.48 11.19
C ASP A 143 21.07 -23.49 10.50
N THR A 144 20.54 -23.12 9.32
CA THR A 144 19.89 -24.12 8.44
C THR A 144 20.09 -23.81 6.95
N TYR A 145 21.29 -23.38 6.57
CA TYR A 145 21.78 -23.48 5.19
C TYR A 145 23.18 -24.07 5.18
N SER A 146 23.28 -25.33 5.58
CA SER A 146 24.45 -26.16 5.29
C SER A 146 23.99 -27.58 5.01
N LEU A 147 23.22 -27.74 3.94
CA LEU A 147 23.02 -29.00 3.20
C LEU A 147 22.48 -28.68 1.81
N MET A 148 23.33 -28.05 1.00
CA MET A 148 23.29 -28.08 -0.47
C MET A 148 24.57 -27.39 -0.93
N PHE A 149 25.64 -28.15 -1.04
CA PHE A 149 26.65 -28.19 -2.11
C PHE A 149 27.70 -29.22 -1.74
#